data_AF-A0A5C5R888-F1
#
_entry.id   AF-A0A5C5R888-F1
#
_cell.length_a   1.000
_cell.length_b   1.000
_cell.length_c   1.000
_cell.angle_alpha   90.00
_cell.angle_beta   90.00
_cell.angle_gamma   90.00
#
_symmetry.space_group_name_H-M   'P 1'
#
loop_
_entity.id
_entity.type
_entity.pdbx_description
1 polymer ?
#
loop_
_entity_poly.entity_id
_entity_poly.type
_entity_poly.pdbx_seq_one_letter_code
_entity_poly.pdbx_strand_id
1 'polypeptide(L)'
;MVKSLAGTQFTLLTIARVILGVVFFAHGWQKVVTNGLSATSTAFEGMGIPAPTLSAWFAGLAELIGGALLIVGFAVPLVAIVLIINMLGAIFFVHIDSGLFATAGGYELPLVLIAGLLAVAAAPQAQLGIDGLLLKKRLEGAK
;
A
#
# COMPACT_ATOMS: atom_id res chain seq x y z
N MET A 1 -32.86 5.86 -6.77
CA MET A 1 -31.97 4.79 -7.27
C MET A 1 -30.48 5.18 -7.24
N VAL A 2 -30.05 6.33 -7.77
CA VAL A 2 -28.63 6.75 -7.87
C VAL A 2 -27.89 6.89 -6.52
N LYS A 3 -28.53 7.41 -5.46
CA LYS A 3 -27.91 7.52 -4.12
C LYS A 3 -27.53 6.16 -3.50
N SER A 4 -28.27 5.10 -3.82
CA SER A 4 -28.03 3.75 -3.28
C SER A 4 -26.75 3.12 -3.84
N LEU A 5 -26.47 3.38 -5.12
CA LEU A 5 -25.30 2.84 -5.81
C LEU A 5 -24.00 3.49 -5.31
N ALA A 6 -24.03 4.80 -5.06
CA ALA A 6 -22.88 5.53 -4.53
C ALA A 6 -22.47 4.99 -3.14
N GLY A 7 -23.44 4.77 -2.23
CA GLY A 7 -23.16 4.21 -0.91
C GLY A 7 -22.46 2.85 -0.96
N THR A 8 -22.96 1.93 -1.79
CA THR A 8 -22.34 0.61 -1.99
C THR A 8 -20.93 0.73 -2.57
N GLN A 9 -20.69 1.63 -3.54
CA GLN A 9 -19.36 1.85 -4.11
C GLN A 9 -18.33 2.30 -3.06
N PHE A 10 -18.71 3.22 -2.16
CA PHE A 10 -17.80 3.66 -1.09
C PHE A 10 -17.52 2.57 -0.06
N THR A 11 -18.50 1.73 0.28
CA THR A 11 -18.30 0.57 1.14
C THR A 11 -17.30 -0.41 0.52
N LEU A 12 -17.47 -0.74 -0.77
CA LEU A 12 -16.56 -1.66 -1.47
C LEU A 12 -15.14 -1.10 -1.56
N LEU A 13 -14.98 0.20 -1.86
CA LEU A 13 -13.67 0.84 -1.89
C LEU A 13 -13.01 0.90 -0.51
N THR A 14 -13.80 1.09 0.56
CA THR A 14 -13.29 1.03 1.94
C THR A 14 -12.78 -0.37 2.27
N ILE A 15 -13.53 -1.41 1.91
CA ILE A 15 -13.13 -2.81 2.11
C ILE A 15 -11.83 -3.09 1.34
N ALA A 16 -11.77 -2.72 0.06
CA ALA A 16 -10.57 -2.90 -0.76
C ALA A 16 -9.35 -2.18 -0.14
N ARG A 17 -9.53 -0.93 0.30
CA ARG A 17 -8.47 -0.14 0.96
C ARG A 17 -7.98 -0.81 2.24
N VAL A 18 -8.88 -1.30 3.08
CA VAL A 18 -8.53 -1.99 4.33
C VAL A 18 -7.77 -3.28 4.03
N ILE A 19 -8.23 -4.09 3.06
CA ILE A 19 -7.55 -5.34 2.67
C ILE A 19 -6.15 -5.05 2.15
N LEU A 20 -5.99 -4.08 1.23
CA LEU A 20 -4.67 -3.63 0.76
C LEU A 20 -3.78 -3.21 1.93
N GLY A 21 -4.32 -2.39 2.84
CA GLY A 21 -3.61 -1.93 4.02
C GLY A 21 -3.16 -3.08 4.93
N VAL A 22 -3.98 -4.11 5.14
CA VAL A 22 -3.63 -5.32 5.91
C VAL A 22 -2.49 -6.09 5.25
N VAL A 23 -2.53 -6.27 3.93
CA VAL A 23 -1.46 -6.96 3.19
C VAL A 23 -0.13 -6.22 3.33
N PHE A 24 -0.12 -4.91 3.10
CA PHE A 24 1.08 -4.09 3.29
C PHE A 24 1.57 -4.10 4.74
N PHE A 25 0.66 -3.94 5.71
CA PHE A 25 1.02 -3.97 7.12
C PHE A 25 1.67 -5.30 7.51
N ALA A 26 1.11 -6.42 7.06
CA ALA A 26 1.66 -7.75 7.33
C ALA A 26 3.06 -7.94 6.74
N HIS A 27 3.28 -7.54 5.49
CA HIS A 27 4.61 -7.62 4.87
C HIS A 27 5.63 -6.67 5.53
N GLY A 28 5.22 -5.46 5.90
CA GLY A 28 6.05 -4.52 6.66
C GLY A 28 6.40 -5.07 8.04
N TRP A 29 5.42 -5.67 8.75
CA TRP A 29 5.63 -6.32 10.04
C TRP A 29 6.61 -7.48 9.93
N GLN A 30 6.48 -8.30 8.88
CA GLN A 30 7.40 -9.39 8.62
C GLN A 30 8.83 -8.86 8.42
N LYS A 31 9.02 -7.80 7.63
CA LYS A 31 10.34 -7.20 7.37
C LYS A 31 10.98 -6.57 8.61
N VAL A 32 10.18 -5.87 9.42
CA VAL A 32 10.69 -5.06 10.55
C VAL A 32 10.78 -5.85 11.84
N VAL A 33 9.78 -6.69 12.14
CA VAL A 33 9.61 -7.35 13.45
C VAL A 33 9.95 -8.83 13.36
N THR A 34 9.31 -9.58 12.45
CA THR A 34 9.47 -11.04 12.39
C THR A 34 10.88 -11.44 11.94
N ASN A 35 11.36 -10.87 10.84
CA ASN A 35 12.71 -11.12 10.33
C ASN A 35 13.74 -10.22 11.02
N GLY A 36 13.33 -8.98 11.34
CA GLY A 36 14.24 -7.91 11.70
C GLY A 36 14.90 -7.26 10.48
N LEU A 37 15.14 -5.95 10.58
CA LEU A 37 15.72 -5.17 9.47
C LEU A 37 17.12 -5.66 9.05
N SER A 38 17.91 -6.19 9.98
CA SER A 38 19.22 -6.75 9.65
C SER A 38 19.10 -7.97 8.73
N ALA A 39 18.22 -8.91 9.04
CA ALA A 39 18.02 -10.11 8.21
C ALA A 39 17.38 -9.74 6.87
N THR A 40 16.44 -8.79 6.86
CA THR A 40 15.84 -8.27 5.63
C THR A 40 16.90 -7.60 4.74
N SER A 41 17.82 -6.82 5.31
CA SER A 41 18.95 -6.23 4.58
C SER A 41 19.85 -7.30 3.96
N THR A 42 20.21 -8.34 4.69
CA THR A 42 21.00 -9.46 4.15
C THR A 42 20.27 -10.20 3.02
N ALA A 43 18.96 -10.40 3.16
CA ALA A 43 18.15 -11.00 2.10
C ALA A 43 18.13 -10.11 0.84
N PHE A 44 17.99 -8.80 1.01
CA PHE A 44 18.00 -7.83 -0.09
C PHE A 44 19.35 -7.78 -0.80
N GLU A 45 20.45 -7.89 -0.06
CA GLU A 45 21.79 -8.02 -0.63
C GLU A 45 21.91 -9.27 -1.50
N GLY A 46 21.43 -10.42 -1.02
CA GLY A 46 21.39 -11.67 -1.79
C GLY A 46 20.50 -11.61 -3.05
N MET A 47 19.52 -10.70 -3.08
CA MET A 47 18.67 -10.44 -4.25
C MET A 47 19.27 -9.39 -5.20
N GLY A 48 20.41 -8.79 -4.88
CA GLY A 48 21.02 -7.73 -5.70
C GLY A 48 20.31 -6.38 -5.62
N ILE A 49 19.49 -6.15 -4.59
CA ILE A 49 18.82 -4.86 -4.39
C ILE A 49 19.86 -3.78 -4.01
N PRO A 50 19.91 -2.64 -4.72
CA PRO A 50 20.83 -1.55 -4.40
C PRO A 50 20.64 -1.00 -2.98
N ALA A 51 21.74 -0.59 -2.35
CA ALA A 51 21.76 -0.03 -0.99
C ALA A 51 20.88 -0.86 -0.02
N PRO A 52 21.19 -2.16 0.18
CA PRO A 52 20.27 -3.13 0.78
C PRO A 52 19.74 -2.72 2.15
N THR A 53 20.58 -2.09 2.99
CA THR A 53 20.16 -1.58 4.29
C THR A 53 19.13 -0.45 4.16
N LEU A 54 19.40 0.55 3.30
CA LEU A 54 18.46 1.66 3.08
C LEU A 54 17.16 1.17 2.45
N SER A 55 17.25 0.25 1.50
CA SER A 55 16.10 -0.36 0.84
C SER A 55 15.26 -1.20 1.82
N ALA A 56 15.88 -1.93 2.75
CA ALA A 56 15.17 -2.66 3.79
C ALA A 56 14.42 -1.72 4.75
N TRP A 57 15.06 -0.62 5.16
CA TRP A 57 14.41 0.42 5.96
C TRP A 57 13.23 1.06 5.23
N PHE A 58 13.44 1.45 3.96
CA PHE A 58 12.40 2.04 3.13
C PHE A 58 11.23 1.08 2.96
N ALA A 59 11.46 -0.13 2.43
CA ALA A 59 10.40 -1.10 2.18
C ALA A 59 9.67 -1.50 3.48
N GLY A 60 10.41 -1.79 4.55
CA GLY A 60 9.83 -2.18 5.83
C GLY A 60 8.93 -1.09 6.42
N LEU A 61 9.42 0.15 6.50
CA LEU A 61 8.63 1.25 7.07
C LEU A 61 7.52 1.71 6.15
N ALA A 62 7.75 1.78 4.84
CA ALA A 62 6.75 2.17 3.86
C ALA A 62 5.55 1.21 3.92
N GLU A 63 5.79 -0.09 3.91
CA GLU A 63 4.73 -1.09 3.97
C GLU A 63 4.03 -1.13 5.33
N LEU A 64 4.80 -1.06 6.43
CA LEU A 64 4.24 -1.13 7.77
C LEU A 64 3.38 0.10 8.10
N ILE A 65 3.97 1.29 7.99
CA ILE A 65 3.30 2.54 8.29
C ILE A 65 2.25 2.83 7.22
N GLY A 66 2.59 2.68 5.94
CA GLY A 66 1.65 2.89 4.84
C GLY A 66 0.45 1.94 4.91
N GLY A 67 0.66 0.68 5.27
CA GLY A 67 -0.42 -0.29 5.50
C GLY A 67 -1.36 0.18 6.61
N ALA A 68 -0.82 0.62 7.75
CA ALA A 68 -1.62 1.16 8.86
C ALA A 68 -2.41 2.42 8.43
N LEU A 69 -1.77 3.34 7.71
CA LEU A 69 -2.41 4.56 7.23
C LEU A 69 -3.50 4.28 6.18
N LEU A 70 -3.33 3.25 5.33
CA LEU A 70 -4.39 2.79 4.43
C LEU A 70 -5.57 2.20 5.18
N ILE A 71 -5.35 1.38 6.21
CA ILE A 71 -6.44 0.82 7.02
C ILE A 71 -7.29 1.95 7.60
N VAL A 72 -6.63 2.92 8.25
CA VAL A 72 -7.29 4.07 8.86
C VAL A 72 -7.91 5.01 7.81
N GLY A 73 -7.30 5.09 6.63
CA GLY A 73 -7.73 6.00 5.56
C GLY A 73 -7.26 7.43 5.78
N PHE A 74 -5.97 7.58 6.05
CA PHE A 74 -5.32 8.87 6.22
C PHE A 74 -4.27 9.09 5.14
N ALA A 75 -4.30 10.27 4.52
CA ALA A 75 -3.42 10.65 3.42
C ALA A 75 -3.37 9.60 2.28
N VAL A 76 -4.50 8.96 1.97
CA VAL A 76 -4.56 7.77 1.09
C VAL A 76 -3.83 7.97 -0.24
N PRO A 77 -3.99 9.08 -0.98
CA PRO A 77 -3.29 9.27 -2.25
C PRO A 77 -1.75 9.32 -2.10
N LEU A 78 -1.25 9.98 -1.05
CA LEU A 78 0.19 10.08 -0.79
C LEU A 78 0.77 8.72 -0.37
N VAL A 79 0.07 8.03 0.52
CA VAL A 79 0.45 6.69 0.97
C VAL A 79 0.47 5.71 -0.21
N ALA A 80 -0.52 5.77 -1.09
CA ALA A 80 -0.58 4.93 -2.28
C ALA A 80 0.60 5.17 -3.22
N ILE A 81 1.02 6.42 -3.45
CA ILE A 81 2.21 6.73 -4.27
C ILE A 81 3.46 6.07 -3.68
N VAL A 82 3.69 6.20 -2.38
CA VAL A 82 4.85 5.59 -1.70
C VAL A 82 4.84 4.07 -1.84
N LEU A 83 3.68 3.44 -1.61
CA LEU A 83 3.53 1.99 -1.74
C LEU A 83 3.66 1.51 -3.18
N ILE A 84 3.19 2.28 -4.17
CA ILE A 84 3.40 1.98 -5.60
C ILE A 84 4.89 2.00 -5.93
N ILE A 85 5.63 3.02 -5.49
CA ILE A 85 7.09 3.10 -5.70
C ILE A 85 7.78 1.87 -5.09
N ASN A 86 7.37 1.47 -3.88
CA ASN A 86 7.89 0.25 -3.25
C ASN A 86 7.58 -1.02 -4.06
N MET A 87 6.36 -1.17 -4.58
CA MET A 87 6.00 -2.31 -5.44
C MET A 87 6.75 -2.30 -6.77
N LEU A 88 6.96 -1.13 -7.39
CA LEU A 88 7.79 -1.03 -8.60
C LEU A 88 9.22 -1.49 -8.32
N GLY A 89 9.81 -1.10 -7.18
CA GLY A 89 11.11 -1.62 -6.75
C GLY A 89 11.12 -3.15 -6.63
N ALA A 90 10.12 -3.72 -5.95
CA ALA A 90 9.99 -5.18 -5.84
C ALA A 90 9.90 -5.86 -7.22
N ILE A 91 9.13 -5.29 -8.15
CA ILE A 91 9.01 -5.80 -9.52
C ILE A 91 10.38 -5.79 -10.20
N PHE A 92 11.03 -4.64 -10.29
CA PHE A 92 12.24 -4.49 -11.10
C PHE A 92 13.45 -5.24 -10.54
N PHE A 93 13.58 -5.34 -9.22
CA PHE A 93 14.77 -5.95 -8.61
C PHE A 93 14.60 -7.43 -8.29
N VAL A 94 13.38 -7.94 -8.14
CA VAL A 94 13.15 -9.31 -7.64
C VAL A 94 12.33 -10.16 -8.60
N HIS A 95 11.34 -9.58 -9.27
CA HIS A 95 10.29 -10.37 -9.94
C HIS A 95 10.25 -10.28 -11.46
N ILE A 96 10.89 -9.29 -12.08
CA ILE A 96 10.72 -8.99 -13.51
C ILE A 96 11.15 -10.16 -14.42
N ASP A 97 12.26 -10.82 -14.09
CA ASP A 97 12.82 -11.92 -14.88
C ASP A 97 12.04 -13.23 -14.72
N SER A 98 11.25 -13.36 -13.66
CA SER A 98 10.42 -14.54 -13.36
C SER A 98 9.09 -14.56 -14.11
N GLY A 99 8.81 -13.54 -14.93
CA GLY A 99 7.56 -13.41 -15.66
C GLY A 99 6.36 -13.08 -14.76
N LEU A 100 5.14 -13.39 -15.20
CA LEU A 100 3.93 -12.97 -14.50
C LEU A 100 3.67 -13.79 -13.23
N PHE A 101 3.60 -15.12 -13.35
CA PHE A 101 2.97 -15.98 -12.34
C PHE A 101 3.71 -16.02 -11.00
N ALA A 102 2.97 -15.79 -9.90
CA ALA A 102 3.52 -15.79 -8.54
C ALA A 102 4.13 -17.15 -8.13
N THR A 103 3.62 -18.26 -8.67
CA THR A 103 4.17 -19.61 -8.41
C THR A 103 5.58 -19.81 -8.97
N ALA A 104 5.96 -19.03 -9.96
CA ALA A 104 7.33 -18.97 -10.50
C ALA A 104 8.16 -17.85 -9.86
N GLY A 105 7.64 -17.16 -8.84
CA GLY A 105 8.27 -15.96 -8.28
C GLY A 105 8.07 -14.70 -9.14
N GLY A 106 7.05 -14.67 -9.99
CA GLY A 106 6.73 -13.55 -10.87
C GLY A 106 6.07 -12.35 -10.19
N TYR A 107 5.82 -11.30 -10.99
CA TYR A 107 5.37 -9.98 -10.50
C TYR A 107 3.84 -9.82 -10.36
N GLU A 108 3.07 -10.90 -10.47
CA GLU A 108 1.60 -10.91 -10.38
C GLU A 108 1.08 -10.19 -9.13
N LEU A 109 1.56 -10.54 -7.94
CA LEU A 109 1.08 -9.93 -6.70
C LEU A 109 1.42 -8.43 -6.61
N PRO A 110 2.69 -7.98 -6.79
CA PRO A 110 3.01 -6.56 -6.82
C PRO A 110 2.16 -5.76 -7.83
N LEU A 111 1.90 -6.34 -9.02
CA LEU A 111 1.09 -5.70 -10.05
C LEU A 111 -0.38 -5.53 -9.61
N VAL A 112 -0.97 -6.56 -9.01
CA VAL A 112 -2.33 -6.52 -8.46
C VAL A 112 -2.43 -5.49 -7.33
N LEU A 113 -1.42 -5.41 -6.46
CA LEU A 113 -1.37 -4.41 -5.40
C LEU A 113 -1.29 -2.99 -5.96
N ILE A 114 -0.48 -2.75 -7.01
CA ILE A 114 -0.44 -1.45 -7.70
C ILE A 114 -1.82 -1.09 -8.27
N ALA A 115 -2.49 -2.02 -8.96
CA ALA A 115 -3.82 -1.79 -9.52
C ALA A 115 -4.84 -1.42 -8.43
N GLY A 116 -4.81 -2.12 -7.29
CA GLY A 116 -5.64 -1.81 -6.14
C GLY A 116 -5.34 -0.43 -5.53
N LEU A 117 -4.06 -0.09 -5.38
CA LEU A 117 -3.62 1.22 -4.88
C LEU A 117 -4.10 2.37 -5.78
N LEU A 118 -4.00 2.22 -7.10
CA LEU A 118 -4.50 3.20 -8.06
C LEU A 118 -6.02 3.39 -7.92
N ALA A 119 -6.77 2.31 -7.78
CA ALA A 119 -8.22 2.36 -7.61
C ALA A 119 -8.63 3.11 -6.33
N VAL A 120 -7.98 2.82 -5.19
CA VAL A 120 -8.32 3.47 -3.92
C VAL A 120 -7.80 4.90 -3.83
N ALA A 121 -6.69 5.23 -4.50
CA ALA A 121 -6.15 6.59 -4.54
C ALA A 121 -7.00 7.53 -5.41
N ALA A 122 -7.54 7.03 -6.52
CA ALA A 122 -8.39 7.80 -7.44
C ALA A 122 -9.81 8.05 -6.89
N ALA A 123 -10.21 7.33 -5.84
CA ALA A 123 -11.55 7.48 -5.26
C ALA A 123 -11.76 8.84 -4.58
N PRO A 124 -12.99 9.36 -4.52
CA PRO A 124 -13.31 10.56 -3.74
C PRO A 124 -13.07 10.33 -2.23
N GLN A 125 -11.95 10.83 -1.71
CA GLN A 125 -11.55 10.63 -0.31
C GLN A 125 -12.48 11.32 0.71
N ALA A 126 -13.27 12.30 0.26
CA ALA A 126 -14.27 13.01 1.07
C ALA A 126 -15.30 12.07 1.75
N GLN A 127 -15.43 10.83 1.25
CA GLN A 127 -16.41 9.84 1.74
C GLN A 127 -15.74 8.58 2.31
N LEU A 128 -14.40 8.56 2.44
CA LEU A 128 -13.62 7.39 2.77
C LEU A 128 -12.61 7.69 3.89
N GLY A 129 -12.79 7.08 5.07
CA GLY A 129 -11.82 7.18 6.20
C GLY A 129 -11.70 8.55 6.87
N ILE A 130 -10.56 8.79 7.51
CA ILE A 130 -10.28 10.02 8.29
C ILE A 130 -10.16 11.25 7.39
N ASP A 131 -9.61 11.11 6.18
CA ASP A 131 -9.46 12.23 5.24
C ASP A 131 -10.82 12.93 4.97
N GLY A 132 -11.89 12.15 4.81
CA GLY A 132 -13.25 12.68 4.64
C GLY A 132 -13.81 13.38 5.88
N LEU A 133 -13.54 12.85 7.07
CA LEU A 133 -13.97 13.47 8.33
C LEU A 133 -13.29 14.82 8.57
N LEU A 134 -12.00 14.93 8.27
CA LEU A 134 -11.24 16.18 8.40
C LEU A 134 -11.72 17.24 7.41
N LEU A 135 -12.00 16.86 6.17
CA LEU A 135 -12.54 17.77 5.16
C LEU A 135 -13.92 18.30 5.57
N LYS A 136 -14.81 17.43 6.05
CA LYS A 136 -16.16 17.85 6.52
C LYS A 136 -16.07 18.85 7.67
N LYS A 137 -15.23 18.60 8.67
CA LYS A 137 -15.00 19.54 9.79
C LYS A 137 -14.49 20.91 9.33
N ARG A 138 -13.55 20.96 8.36
CA ARG A 138 -13.06 22.23 7.81
C ARG A 138 -14.16 23.04 7.12
N LEU A 139 -15.07 22.37 6.40
CA LEU A 139 -16.19 23.03 5.72
C LEU A 139 -17.28 23.51 6.69
N GLU A 140 -17.46 22.83 7.82
CA GLU A 140 -18.42 23.21 8.86
C GLU A 140 -17.91 24.39 9.71
N GLY A 141 -16.62 24.46 10.01
CA GLY A 141 -16.01 25.57 10.77
C GLY A 141 -15.76 26.84 9.96
N ALA A 142 -15.99 26.81 8.64
CA ALA A 142 -15.89 27.98 7.75
C ALA A 142 -17.25 28.68 7.52
N LYS A 143 -18.32 28.20 8.15
CA LYS A 143 -19.66 28.79 8.16
C LYS A 143 -19.91 29.51 9.48
#